data_AF-A0A381VFA4-F1
#
_entry.id   AF-A0A381VFA4-F1
#
_cell.length_a   1.000
_cell.length_b   1.000
_cell.length_c   1.000
_cell.angle_alpha   90.00
_cell.angle_beta   90.00
_cell.angle_gamma   90.00
#
_symmetry.space_group_name_H-M   'P 1'
#
loop_
_entity.id
_entity.type
_entity.pdbx_description
1 polymer ?
#
loop_
_entity_poly.entity_id
_entity_poly.type
_entity_poly.pdbx_seq_one_letter_code
_entity_poly.pdbx_strand_id
1 'polypeptide(L)'
;MAKQSIDIGSAANDGTGSNLRVGGGIINDNFNEIYTALGDGSSIDQNRLRNLAGGIGIDTTLVGNTLTFDIDSTVLTETSTDTLTNKSIDLATNTLTGTTAQFNTALSGDDFATLSGVEVLTSKTLTTATLGGKLINDSGDMELEPVTANLVIRGDGSSLDGRITLNCDANTHGQTITAQPHSSGQTNTMLLPKGGNSTLVSEIATQTLTNKTLDSPIINTPTGDVVSLSGFQTLT
;
A
#
# COMPACT_ATOMS: atom_id res chain seq x y z
N MET A 1 -64.95 -7.12 19.12
CA MET A 1 -66.16 -7.53 18.39
C MET A 1 -66.58 -6.39 17.47
N ALA A 2 -67.53 -6.60 16.55
CA ALA A 2 -68.09 -5.44 15.85
C ALA A 2 -68.81 -4.54 16.88
N LYS A 3 -68.65 -3.22 16.77
CA LYS A 3 -69.34 -2.24 17.62
C LYS A 3 -70.82 -2.63 17.74
N GLN A 4 -71.25 -2.90 18.96
CA GLN A 4 -72.65 -3.18 19.24
C GLN A 4 -73.39 -1.84 19.40
N SER A 5 -74.55 -1.69 18.78
CA SER A 5 -75.36 -0.46 18.87
C SER A 5 -76.65 -0.74 19.61
N ILE A 6 -77.04 0.19 20.48
CA ILE A 6 -78.36 0.18 21.09
C ILE A 6 -79.37 0.53 19.99
N ASP A 7 -80.34 -0.36 19.75
CA ASP A 7 -81.49 -0.03 18.91
C ASP A 7 -82.41 0.93 19.68
N ILE A 8 -82.69 2.10 19.11
CA ILE A 8 -83.52 3.14 19.76
C ILE A 8 -84.99 3.09 19.32
N GLY A 9 -85.35 2.13 18.47
CA GLY A 9 -86.68 2.03 17.88
C GLY A 9 -86.96 3.10 16.83
N SER A 10 -88.17 3.07 16.28
CA SER A 10 -88.62 4.00 15.22
C SER A 10 -89.33 5.24 15.76
N ALA A 11 -89.92 5.13 16.95
CA ALA A 11 -90.59 6.19 17.69
C ALA A 11 -90.39 6.04 19.20
N ALA A 12 -90.56 7.13 19.95
CA ALA A 12 -90.41 7.10 21.40
C ALA A 12 -91.38 6.09 22.03
N ASN A 13 -90.84 5.16 22.83
CA ASN A 13 -91.59 4.16 23.60
C ASN A 13 -92.40 3.15 22.75
N ASP A 14 -92.03 2.91 21.50
CA ASP A 14 -92.74 1.96 20.62
C ASP A 14 -92.43 0.47 20.92
N GLY A 15 -91.54 0.19 21.87
CA GLY A 15 -91.17 -1.17 22.28
C GLY A 15 -90.33 -1.95 21.25
N THR A 16 -89.93 -1.32 20.14
CA THR A 16 -89.14 -1.97 19.08
C THR A 16 -87.64 -1.84 19.30
N GLY A 17 -87.19 -0.90 20.14
CA GLY A 17 -85.79 -0.73 20.50
C GLY A 17 -85.27 -1.75 21.53
N SER A 18 -83.96 -1.69 21.76
CA SER A 18 -83.27 -2.45 22.80
C SER A 18 -83.77 -2.04 24.18
N ASN A 19 -84.29 -3.01 24.94
CA ASN A 19 -84.62 -2.77 26.34
C ASN A 19 -83.35 -2.46 27.16
N LEU A 20 -83.52 -1.85 28.33
CA LEU A 20 -82.41 -1.41 29.20
C LEU A 20 -81.41 -2.53 29.53
N ARG A 21 -81.87 -3.77 29.67
CA ARG A 21 -81.00 -4.91 29.98
C ARG A 21 -80.12 -5.30 28.78
N VAL A 22 -80.73 -5.40 27.59
CA VAL A 22 -80.00 -5.69 26.35
C VAL A 22 -79.05 -4.54 26.01
N GLY A 23 -79.51 -3.29 26.16
CA GLY A 23 -78.67 -2.10 25.99
C GLY A 23 -77.50 -2.06 26.96
N GLY A 24 -77.70 -2.44 28.22
CA GLY A 24 -76.62 -2.56 29.21
C GLY A 24 -75.58 -3.62 28.86
N GLY A 25 -76.02 -4.78 28.33
CA GLY A 25 -75.11 -5.82 27.83
C GLY A 25 -74.24 -5.32 26.68
N ILE A 26 -74.86 -4.69 25.68
CA ILE A 26 -74.20 -4.05 24.55
C ILE A 26 -73.13 -3.03 25.00
N ILE A 27 -73.46 -2.19 25.99
CA ILE A 27 -72.52 -1.21 26.55
C ILE A 27 -71.33 -1.92 27.20
N ASN A 28 -71.61 -2.90 28.09
CA ASN A 28 -70.56 -3.63 28.80
C ASN A 28 -69.64 -4.38 27.84
N ASP A 29 -70.20 -5.01 26.81
CA ASP A 29 -69.44 -5.74 25.78
C ASP A 29 -68.49 -4.82 25.02
N ASN A 30 -68.96 -3.64 24.59
CA ASN A 30 -68.12 -2.64 23.93
C ASN A 30 -67.02 -2.10 24.88
N PHE A 31 -67.34 -1.86 26.16
CA PHE A 31 -66.34 -1.41 27.13
C PHE A 31 -65.31 -2.50 27.44
N ASN A 32 -65.71 -3.77 27.55
CA ASN A 32 -64.80 -4.89 27.73
C ASN A 32 -63.79 -4.97 26.57
N GLU A 33 -64.23 -4.73 25.33
CA GLU A 33 -63.32 -4.65 24.19
C GLU A 33 -62.33 -3.49 24.32
N ILE A 34 -62.80 -2.29 24.70
CA ILE A 34 -61.93 -1.12 24.89
C ILE A 34 -60.87 -1.39 25.97
N TYR A 35 -61.27 -1.92 27.13
CA TYR A 35 -60.36 -2.22 28.23
C TYR A 35 -59.38 -3.34 27.90
N THR A 36 -59.79 -4.29 27.08
CA THR A 36 -58.89 -5.35 26.58
C THR A 36 -57.89 -4.80 25.55
N ALA A 37 -58.36 -3.97 24.63
CA ALA A 37 -57.53 -3.41 23.55
C ALA A 37 -56.50 -2.39 24.08
N LEU A 38 -56.92 -1.52 25.00
CA LEU A 38 -56.10 -0.44 25.55
C LEU A 38 -55.46 -0.79 26.90
N GLY A 39 -55.61 -2.00 27.39
CA GLY A 39 -55.24 -2.38 28.75
C GLY A 39 -55.15 -3.88 28.98
N ASP A 40 -55.62 -4.37 30.12
CA ASP A 40 -55.57 -5.78 30.52
C ASP A 40 -56.95 -6.46 30.60
N GLY A 41 -58.00 -5.75 30.14
CA GLY A 41 -59.40 -6.20 30.24
C GLY A 41 -60.09 -5.80 31.55
N SER A 42 -59.37 -5.24 32.52
CA SER A 42 -59.92 -4.70 33.78
C SER A 42 -59.58 -3.23 34.00
N SER A 43 -58.42 -2.77 33.52
CA SER A 43 -57.96 -1.39 33.56
C SER A 43 -57.47 -0.94 32.18
N ILE A 44 -57.57 0.36 31.88
CA ILE A 44 -56.88 0.96 30.72
C ILE A 44 -55.42 1.21 31.12
N ASP A 45 -54.47 0.71 30.33
CA ASP A 45 -53.06 0.98 30.54
C ASP A 45 -52.69 2.32 29.90
N GLN A 46 -52.64 3.37 30.73
CA GLN A 46 -52.28 4.72 30.28
C GLN A 46 -50.80 4.86 29.92
N ASN A 47 -49.98 3.85 30.20
CA ASN A 47 -48.54 3.83 29.93
C ASN A 47 -48.18 2.85 28.81
N ARG A 48 -49.14 2.20 28.16
CA ARG A 48 -48.88 1.15 27.18
C ARG A 48 -47.98 1.61 26.02
N LEU A 49 -48.08 2.89 25.63
CA LEU A 49 -47.21 3.54 24.65
C LEU A 49 -45.92 4.13 25.26
N ARG A 50 -45.90 4.40 26.57
CA ARG A 50 -44.74 4.92 27.33
C ARG A 50 -43.73 3.82 27.70
N ASN A 51 -44.16 2.56 27.67
CA ASN A 51 -43.31 1.39 27.92
C ASN A 51 -42.53 0.93 26.68
N LEU A 52 -42.68 1.64 25.55
CA LEU A 52 -41.90 1.38 24.36
C LEU A 52 -40.57 2.10 24.51
N ALA A 53 -39.65 1.52 25.28
CA ALA A 53 -38.30 2.04 25.44
C ALA A 53 -37.47 1.71 24.19
N GLY A 54 -36.76 2.70 23.66
CA GLY A 54 -35.72 2.44 22.68
C GLY A 54 -34.61 1.59 23.28
N GLY A 55 -33.94 0.80 22.44
CA GLY A 55 -32.71 0.14 22.85
C GLY A 55 -31.59 1.15 23.13
N ILE A 56 -30.38 0.67 23.39
CA ILE A 56 -29.20 1.55 23.46
C ILE A 56 -29.07 2.30 22.14
N GLY A 57 -28.89 3.62 22.20
CA GLY A 57 -28.71 4.45 21.01
C GLY A 57 -30.01 4.95 20.37
N ILE A 58 -31.17 4.58 20.92
CA ILE A 58 -32.48 4.99 20.42
C ILE A 58 -33.25 5.65 21.56
N ASP A 59 -33.55 6.93 21.40
CA ASP A 59 -34.45 7.66 22.28
C ASP A 59 -35.90 7.47 21.83
N THR A 60 -36.77 7.18 22.78
CA THR A 60 -38.21 7.09 22.55
C THR A 60 -38.93 8.16 23.33
N THR A 61 -39.54 9.11 22.61
CA THR A 61 -40.29 10.21 23.21
C THR A 61 -41.75 10.17 22.80
N LEU A 62 -42.64 10.42 23.76
CA LEU A 62 -44.07 10.58 23.52
C LEU A 62 -44.46 12.01 23.87
N VAL A 63 -44.83 12.81 22.87
CA VAL A 63 -45.34 14.18 23.06
C VAL A 63 -46.76 14.25 22.52
N GLY A 64 -47.72 14.42 23.43
CA GLY A 64 -49.14 14.32 23.10
C GLY A 64 -49.47 12.93 22.53
N ASN A 65 -49.88 12.88 21.27
CA ASN A 65 -50.24 11.65 20.56
C ASN A 65 -49.16 11.20 19.56
N THR A 66 -48.01 11.87 19.52
CA THR A 66 -46.91 11.52 18.62
C THR A 66 -45.84 10.76 19.39
N LEU A 67 -45.62 9.52 18.99
CA LEU A 67 -44.51 8.69 19.43
C LEU A 67 -43.36 8.83 18.43
N THR A 68 -42.19 9.25 18.91
CA THR A 68 -40.97 9.42 18.10
C THR A 68 -39.91 8.42 18.54
N PHE A 69 -39.23 7.82 17.56
CA PHE A 69 -38.03 7.02 17.75
C PHE A 69 -36.88 7.78 17.11
N ASP A 70 -36.07 8.42 17.94
CA ASP A 70 -34.91 9.18 17.51
C ASP A 70 -33.66 8.36 17.74
N ILE A 71 -32.70 8.47 16.84
CA ILE A 71 -31.38 7.90 17.01
C ILE A 71 -30.57 8.91 17.83
N ASP A 72 -29.91 8.48 18.91
CA ASP A 72 -28.97 9.32 19.65
C ASP A 72 -27.59 9.36 18.96
N SER A 73 -26.66 10.18 19.46
CA SER A 73 -25.33 10.36 18.85
C SER A 73 -24.37 9.16 18.96
N THR A 74 -24.81 8.02 19.51
CA THR A 74 -23.97 6.82 19.67
C THR A 74 -24.09 5.82 18.51
N VAL A 75 -25.08 5.98 17.62
CA VAL A 75 -25.29 5.13 16.45
C VAL A 75 -24.68 5.78 15.21
N LEU A 76 -23.90 5.00 14.45
CA LEU A 76 -23.33 5.43 13.18
C LEU A 76 -24.39 5.44 12.09
N THR A 77 -24.52 6.55 11.36
CA THR A 77 -25.46 6.70 10.24
C THR A 77 -24.72 6.92 8.93
N GLU A 78 -25.38 6.72 7.78
CA GLU A 78 -24.73 6.85 6.46
C GLU A 78 -24.24 8.28 6.15
N THR A 79 -24.82 9.29 6.80
CA THR A 79 -24.54 10.71 6.49
C THR A 79 -23.82 11.46 7.61
N SER A 80 -23.49 10.80 8.73
CA SER A 80 -22.83 11.45 9.86
C SER A 80 -21.30 11.50 9.69
N THR A 81 -20.70 12.49 10.34
CA THR A 81 -19.24 12.55 10.57
C THR A 81 -19.00 12.15 12.01
N ASP A 82 -18.34 11.01 12.22
CA ASP A 82 -18.20 10.41 13.55
C ASP A 82 -16.73 10.23 13.94
N THR A 83 -16.44 10.33 15.24
CA THR A 83 -15.13 10.00 15.81
C THR A 83 -15.20 8.68 16.56
N LEU A 84 -14.58 7.64 15.99
CA LEU A 84 -14.53 6.31 16.59
C LEU A 84 -13.25 6.17 17.44
N THR A 85 -13.37 6.20 18.77
CA THR A 85 -12.23 6.05 19.68
C THR A 85 -12.04 4.61 20.15
N ASN A 86 -10.79 4.17 20.27
CA ASN A 86 -10.41 2.83 20.77
C ASN A 86 -11.06 1.66 20.02
N LYS A 87 -11.42 1.86 18.74
CA LYS A 87 -11.95 0.79 17.89
C LYS A 87 -10.83 0.20 17.04
N SER A 88 -10.86 -1.12 16.88
CA SER A 88 -10.12 -1.81 15.83
C SER A 88 -11.03 -1.87 14.60
N ILE A 89 -10.52 -1.43 13.45
CA ILE A 89 -11.23 -1.51 12.17
C ILE A 89 -10.51 -2.56 11.33
N ASP A 90 -11.20 -3.65 11.00
CA ASP A 90 -10.69 -4.66 10.08
C ASP A 90 -10.80 -4.16 8.64
N LEU A 91 -9.66 -3.95 7.97
CA LEU A 91 -9.62 -3.46 6.59
C LEU A 91 -9.87 -4.56 5.55
N ALA A 92 -9.91 -5.84 5.92
CA ALA A 92 -10.15 -6.92 4.96
C ALA A 92 -11.55 -6.84 4.33
N THR A 93 -12.53 -6.32 5.07
CA THR A 93 -13.93 -6.18 4.62
C THR A 93 -14.43 -4.74 4.64
N ASN A 94 -13.60 -3.77 5.03
CA ASN A 94 -13.95 -2.36 5.03
C ASN A 94 -13.17 -1.60 3.97
N THR A 95 -13.84 -0.69 3.27
CA THR A 95 -13.19 0.23 2.34
C THR A 95 -12.99 1.57 3.03
N LEU A 96 -11.74 2.00 3.14
CA LEU A 96 -11.38 3.31 3.68
C LEU A 96 -10.81 4.16 2.54
N THR A 97 -11.54 5.21 2.16
CA THR A 97 -11.13 6.09 1.05
C THR A 97 -10.46 7.34 1.59
N GLY A 98 -9.30 7.67 1.04
CA GLY A 98 -8.56 8.88 1.36
C GLY A 98 -7.38 9.05 0.40
N THR A 99 -6.81 10.24 0.38
CA THR A 99 -5.54 10.49 -0.31
C THR A 99 -4.36 10.09 0.57
N THR A 100 -3.20 9.79 -0.02
CA THR A 100 -1.97 9.52 0.74
C THR A 100 -1.65 10.64 1.71
N ALA A 101 -1.84 11.91 1.31
CA ALA A 101 -1.61 13.06 2.19
C ALA A 101 -2.52 13.06 3.43
N GLN A 102 -3.80 12.69 3.26
CA GLN A 102 -4.74 12.58 4.39
C GLN A 102 -4.33 11.44 5.33
N PHE A 103 -3.94 10.29 4.78
CA PHE A 103 -3.50 9.15 5.60
C PHE A 103 -2.17 9.42 6.31
N ASN A 104 -1.18 10.03 5.66
CA ASN A 104 0.09 10.41 6.29
C ASN A 104 -0.13 11.44 7.41
N THR A 105 -1.02 12.42 7.21
CA THR A 105 -1.38 13.38 8.27
C THR A 105 -2.02 12.70 9.48
N ALA A 106 -2.80 11.64 9.25
CA ALA A 106 -3.47 10.90 10.32
C ALA A 106 -2.55 9.90 11.04
N LEU A 107 -1.45 9.49 10.40
CA LEU A 107 -0.52 8.52 10.95
C LEU A 107 0.43 9.21 11.94
N SER A 108 0.58 8.62 13.14
CA SER A 108 1.50 9.14 14.16
C SER A 108 2.96 8.66 13.99
N GLY A 109 3.21 7.81 13.00
CA GLY A 109 4.52 7.23 12.67
C GLY A 109 5.09 7.76 11.36
N ASP A 110 5.82 6.91 10.64
CA ASP A 110 6.41 7.21 9.33
C ASP A 110 5.34 7.26 8.22
N ASP A 111 5.59 8.03 7.17
CA ASP A 111 4.74 8.11 5.96
C ASP A 111 4.64 6.79 5.19
N PHE A 112 3.51 6.58 4.51
CA PHE A 112 3.36 5.51 3.53
C PHE A 112 4.15 5.82 2.26
N ALA A 113 4.93 4.84 1.77
CA ALA A 113 5.43 4.85 0.39
C ALA A 113 4.32 4.43 -0.58
N THR A 114 4.31 5.01 -1.78
CA THR A 114 3.32 4.73 -2.83
C THR A 114 3.87 3.84 -3.94
N LEU A 115 2.99 3.25 -4.75
CA LEU A 115 3.38 2.36 -5.86
C LEU A 115 3.93 3.12 -7.08
N SER A 116 3.39 4.31 -7.36
CA SER A 116 3.69 5.08 -8.59
C SER A 116 4.23 6.47 -8.32
N GLY A 117 4.47 6.82 -7.05
CA GLY A 117 5.03 8.11 -6.65
C GLY A 117 6.55 8.13 -6.66
N VAL A 118 7.09 9.33 -6.50
CA VAL A 118 8.50 9.54 -6.20
C VAL A 118 8.66 9.56 -4.69
N GLU A 119 9.44 8.62 -4.16
CA GLU A 119 9.63 8.45 -2.72
C GLU A 119 11.04 8.87 -2.32
N VAL A 120 11.17 9.52 -1.15
CA VAL A 120 12.46 9.78 -0.52
C VAL A 120 12.61 8.83 0.67
N LEU A 121 13.43 7.79 0.51
CA LEU A 121 13.65 6.78 1.55
C LEU A 121 14.94 7.10 2.33
N THR A 122 14.79 7.70 3.50
CA THR A 122 15.92 8.03 4.38
C THR A 122 16.16 6.91 5.40
N SER A 123 17.42 6.47 5.53
CA SER A 123 17.85 5.49 6.54
C SER A 123 17.09 4.15 6.50
N LYS A 124 16.65 3.73 5.32
CA LYS A 124 15.97 2.44 5.12
C LYS A 124 16.95 1.38 4.60
N THR A 125 16.81 0.15 5.09
CA THR A 125 17.53 -1.02 4.56
C THR A 125 16.64 -1.71 3.54
N LEU A 126 17.14 -1.92 2.31
CA LEU A 126 16.43 -2.66 1.26
C LEU A 126 17.03 -4.07 1.12
N THR A 127 16.30 -5.10 1.53
CA THR A 127 16.84 -6.48 1.56
C THR A 127 16.89 -7.15 0.18
N THR A 128 15.96 -6.83 -0.72
CA THR A 128 15.86 -7.41 -2.07
C THR A 128 15.48 -6.36 -3.10
N ALA A 129 16.25 -5.27 -3.17
CA ALA A 129 15.98 -4.19 -4.12
C ALA A 129 16.17 -4.66 -5.56
N THR A 130 15.15 -4.39 -6.40
CA THR A 130 15.30 -4.39 -7.86
C THR A 130 15.16 -2.95 -8.32
N LEU A 131 16.23 -2.40 -8.89
CA LEU A 131 16.24 -1.02 -9.38
C LEU A 131 16.05 -1.04 -10.90
N GLY A 132 14.98 -0.42 -11.38
CA GLY A 132 14.78 -0.16 -12.81
C GLY A 132 15.51 1.12 -13.23
N GLY A 133 16.03 1.14 -14.46
CA GLY A 133 16.62 2.35 -15.05
C GLY A 133 17.99 2.72 -14.48
N LYS A 134 18.25 4.02 -14.37
CA LYS A 134 19.55 4.59 -13.96
C LYS A 134 19.60 4.77 -12.45
N LEU A 135 20.65 4.24 -11.81
CA LEU A 135 21.04 4.66 -10.47
C LEU A 135 21.89 5.93 -10.57
N ILE A 136 21.43 7.00 -9.93
CA ILE A 136 22.15 8.28 -9.84
C ILE A 136 22.61 8.44 -8.40
N ASN A 137 23.91 8.60 -8.20
CA ASN A 137 24.46 9.06 -6.94
C ASN A 137 24.89 10.53 -7.11
N ASP A 138 24.15 11.44 -6.48
CA ASP A 138 24.49 12.87 -6.44
C ASP A 138 25.40 13.23 -5.25
N SER A 139 25.75 12.23 -4.43
CA SER A 139 26.53 12.37 -3.21
C SER A 139 27.84 11.58 -3.32
N GLY A 140 28.90 12.24 -3.78
CA GLY A 140 30.27 11.72 -3.73
C GLY A 140 30.45 10.33 -4.37
N ASP A 141 31.20 9.47 -3.69
CA ASP A 141 31.54 8.13 -4.18
C ASP A 141 30.37 7.15 -4.03
N MET A 142 30.28 6.17 -4.93
CA MET A 142 29.40 5.01 -4.79
C MET A 142 30.19 3.85 -4.19
N GLU A 143 29.90 3.51 -2.93
CA GLU A 143 30.48 2.35 -2.26
C GLU A 143 29.55 1.13 -2.40
N LEU A 144 30.11 0.00 -2.83
CA LEU A 144 29.40 -1.26 -2.96
C LEU A 144 30.19 -2.32 -2.17
N GLU A 145 29.54 -2.92 -1.18
CA GLU A 145 30.11 -3.98 -0.34
C GLU A 145 29.36 -5.31 -0.55
N PRO A 146 29.65 -6.08 -1.63
CA PRO A 146 29.01 -7.36 -1.85
C PRO A 146 29.37 -8.37 -0.76
N VAL A 147 28.37 -8.95 -0.10
CA VAL A 147 28.56 -10.03 0.89
C VAL A 147 29.23 -11.28 0.30
N THR A 148 29.17 -11.44 -1.02
CA THR A 148 29.81 -12.54 -1.77
C THR A 148 31.15 -12.14 -2.39
N ALA A 149 31.73 -11.01 -1.98
CA ALA A 149 32.99 -10.43 -2.44
C ALA A 149 33.06 -9.94 -3.90
N ASN A 150 32.04 -10.20 -4.74
CA ASN A 150 32.05 -9.82 -6.15
C ASN A 150 30.92 -8.85 -6.50
N LEU A 151 31.26 -7.77 -7.21
CA LEU A 151 30.30 -7.02 -8.02
C LEU A 151 30.15 -7.71 -9.38
N VAL A 152 28.93 -8.07 -9.75
CA VAL A 152 28.66 -8.77 -11.02
C VAL A 152 27.88 -7.84 -11.95
N ILE A 153 28.48 -7.48 -13.08
CA ILE A 153 27.81 -6.75 -14.16
C ILE A 153 27.49 -7.75 -15.27
N ARG A 154 26.20 -7.96 -15.53
CA ARG A 154 25.73 -8.92 -16.52
C ARG A 154 25.34 -8.23 -17.82
N GLY A 155 25.44 -9.01 -18.89
CA GLY A 155 24.78 -8.72 -20.15
C GLY A 155 23.27 -8.89 -20.09
N ASP A 156 22.62 -8.77 -21.25
CA ASP A 156 21.17 -9.01 -21.41
C ASP A 156 20.82 -10.51 -21.55
N GLY A 157 21.83 -11.39 -21.55
CA GLY A 157 21.66 -12.82 -21.79
C GLY A 157 21.42 -13.17 -23.26
N SER A 158 21.62 -12.23 -24.19
CA SER A 158 21.44 -12.38 -25.63
C SER A 158 22.64 -11.81 -26.39
N SER A 159 22.61 -10.52 -26.75
CA SER A 159 23.59 -9.91 -27.67
C SER A 159 24.49 -8.87 -27.00
N LEU A 160 24.19 -8.48 -25.76
CA LEU A 160 24.97 -7.51 -25.01
C LEU A 160 25.76 -8.21 -23.92
N ASP A 161 27.09 -8.11 -23.99
CA ASP A 161 27.96 -8.55 -22.90
C ASP A 161 27.97 -7.54 -21.74
N GLY A 162 28.31 -8.03 -20.55
CA GLY A 162 28.55 -7.19 -19.37
C GLY A 162 29.68 -6.20 -19.64
N ARG A 163 29.44 -4.93 -19.32
CA ARG A 163 30.34 -3.82 -19.64
C ARG A 163 30.37 -2.77 -18.55
N ILE A 164 31.52 -2.10 -18.41
CA ILE A 164 31.69 -0.90 -17.59
C ILE A 164 32.13 0.22 -18.54
N THR A 165 31.37 1.31 -18.56
CA THR A 165 31.70 2.49 -19.38
C THR A 165 32.20 3.61 -18.49
N LEU A 166 33.36 4.16 -18.84
CA LEU A 166 34.02 5.28 -18.18
C LEU A 166 34.02 6.45 -19.17
N ASN A 167 33.09 7.38 -18.98
CA ASN A 167 32.98 8.56 -19.83
C ASN A 167 33.89 9.69 -19.35
N CYS A 168 34.21 10.62 -20.26
CA CYS A 168 34.72 11.93 -19.85
C CYS A 168 33.63 12.73 -19.10
N ASP A 169 34.03 13.85 -18.50
CA ASP A 169 33.16 14.75 -17.73
C ASP A 169 31.96 15.28 -18.53
N ALA A 170 32.13 15.47 -19.84
CA ALA A 170 31.08 15.94 -20.74
C ALA A 170 30.18 14.80 -21.29
N ASN A 171 30.46 13.53 -20.98
CA ASN A 171 29.77 12.36 -21.53
C ASN A 171 29.74 12.27 -23.07
N THR A 172 30.68 12.91 -23.77
CA THR A 172 30.73 12.93 -25.25
C THR A 172 31.56 11.81 -25.85
N HIS A 173 32.50 11.25 -25.09
CA HIS A 173 33.29 10.08 -25.44
C HIS A 173 33.71 9.33 -24.17
N GLY A 174 34.28 8.12 -24.31
CA GLY A 174 34.65 7.30 -23.16
C GLY A 174 35.46 6.06 -23.54
N GLN A 175 35.76 5.27 -22.52
CA GLN A 175 36.35 3.94 -22.66
C GLN A 175 35.37 2.92 -22.10
N THR A 176 35.26 1.76 -22.75
CA THR A 176 34.40 0.67 -22.27
C THR A 176 35.22 -0.58 -22.05
N ILE A 177 35.17 -1.10 -20.83
CA ILE A 177 35.67 -2.43 -20.49
C ILE A 177 34.54 -3.39 -20.77
N THR A 178 34.75 -4.35 -21.66
CA THR A 178 33.73 -5.33 -22.06
C THR A 178 34.22 -6.74 -21.75
N ALA A 179 33.32 -7.59 -21.27
CA ALA A 179 33.60 -9.02 -21.15
C ALA A 179 33.85 -9.66 -22.53
N GLN A 180 34.44 -10.86 -22.55
CA GLN A 180 34.49 -11.67 -23.77
C GLN A 180 33.06 -12.06 -24.20
N PRO A 181 32.80 -12.18 -25.52
CA PRO A 181 31.45 -12.50 -25.99
C PRO A 181 31.01 -13.87 -25.50
N HIS A 182 29.69 -14.04 -25.31
CA HIS A 182 29.09 -15.31 -24.87
C HIS A 182 29.55 -16.51 -25.71
N SER A 183 29.71 -16.33 -27.02
CA SER A 183 30.17 -17.37 -27.96
C SER A 183 31.58 -17.88 -27.70
N SER A 184 32.43 -17.11 -27.00
CA SER A 184 33.77 -17.56 -26.62
C SER A 184 33.73 -18.60 -25.49
N GLY A 185 32.69 -18.60 -24.64
CA GLY A 185 32.56 -19.55 -23.53
C GLY A 185 33.68 -19.48 -22.48
N GLN A 186 34.48 -18.41 -22.46
CA GLN A 186 35.66 -18.27 -21.61
C GLN A 186 35.34 -17.54 -20.30
N THR A 187 36.00 -17.95 -19.21
CA THR A 187 36.03 -17.22 -17.94
C THR A 187 37.47 -16.79 -17.65
N ASN A 188 37.74 -15.50 -17.81
CA ASN A 188 39.08 -14.92 -17.66
C ASN A 188 39.17 -14.05 -16.40
N THR A 189 40.37 -13.92 -15.84
CA THR A 189 40.68 -13.00 -14.74
C THR A 189 41.82 -12.08 -15.15
N MET A 190 41.63 -10.77 -15.00
CA MET A 190 42.71 -9.79 -15.09
C MET A 190 43.20 -9.46 -13.69
N LEU A 191 44.43 -9.86 -13.36
CA LEU A 191 45.05 -9.47 -12.11
C LEU A 191 45.70 -8.08 -12.28
N LEU A 192 45.29 -7.12 -11.47
CA LEU A 192 45.89 -5.78 -11.49
C LEU A 192 47.33 -5.80 -10.94
N PRO A 193 48.18 -4.86 -11.38
CA PRO A 193 49.56 -4.76 -10.88
C PRO A 193 49.63 -4.63 -9.37
N LYS A 194 50.55 -5.38 -8.74
CA LYS A 194 50.83 -5.28 -7.30
C LYS A 194 51.76 -4.09 -7.03
N GLY A 195 51.43 -3.30 -6.01
CA GLY A 195 52.40 -2.38 -5.38
C GLY A 195 52.71 -1.11 -6.17
N GLY A 196 51.68 -0.36 -6.56
CA GLY A 196 51.81 0.98 -7.15
C GLY A 196 50.79 1.23 -8.25
N ASN A 197 50.76 2.46 -8.74
CA ASN A 197 49.93 2.83 -9.88
C ASN A 197 50.50 2.24 -11.17
N SER A 198 49.63 1.91 -12.12
CA SER A 198 50.05 1.36 -13.41
C SER A 198 49.10 1.82 -14.52
N THR A 199 49.61 1.79 -15.75
CA THR A 199 48.84 2.07 -16.96
C THR A 199 48.80 0.79 -17.77
N LEU A 200 47.59 0.38 -18.17
CA LEU A 200 47.43 -0.71 -19.12
C LEU A 200 47.92 -0.25 -20.51
N VAL A 201 48.72 -1.10 -21.15
CA VAL A 201 49.28 -0.81 -22.46
C VAL A 201 48.34 -1.31 -23.57
N SER A 202 48.12 -0.50 -24.61
CA SER A 202 47.21 -0.85 -25.72
C SER A 202 47.93 -1.53 -26.88
N GLU A 203 47.19 -2.30 -27.69
CA GLU A 203 47.73 -2.97 -28.89
C GLU A 203 47.95 -2.01 -30.07
N ILE A 204 47.20 -0.92 -30.15
CA ILE A 204 47.17 -0.02 -31.33
C ILE A 204 48.15 1.16 -31.25
N ALA A 205 48.82 1.35 -30.12
CA ALA A 205 49.78 2.43 -29.90
C ALA A 205 51.21 1.89 -29.76
N THR A 206 52.21 2.68 -30.14
CA THR A 206 53.61 2.39 -29.82
C THR A 206 53.84 2.53 -28.32
N GLN A 207 54.29 1.45 -27.67
CA GLN A 207 54.48 1.42 -26.21
C GLN A 207 55.95 1.34 -25.82
N THR A 208 56.35 2.10 -24.80
CA THR A 208 57.67 1.96 -24.15
C THR A 208 57.52 1.11 -22.90
N LEU A 209 58.09 -0.09 -22.90
CA LEU A 209 58.05 -1.03 -21.78
C LEU A 209 59.40 -1.09 -21.08
N THR A 210 59.52 -0.48 -19.90
CA THR A 210 60.73 -0.55 -19.06
C THR A 210 60.60 -1.61 -17.98
N ASN A 211 61.75 -2.20 -17.60
CA ASN A 211 61.86 -3.17 -16.51
C ASN A 211 60.86 -4.34 -16.67
N LYS A 212 60.75 -4.88 -17.89
CA LYS A 212 59.98 -6.08 -18.18
C LYS A 212 60.92 -7.18 -18.64
N THR A 213 60.67 -8.38 -18.13
CA THR A 213 61.23 -9.61 -18.70
C THR A 213 60.31 -10.06 -19.82
N LEU A 214 60.84 -10.11 -21.03
CA LEU A 214 60.15 -10.69 -22.18
C LEU A 214 60.78 -12.05 -22.43
N ASP A 215 60.01 -13.13 -22.34
CA ASP A 215 60.51 -14.46 -22.65
C ASP A 215 60.31 -14.75 -24.13
N SER A 216 61.42 -14.85 -24.87
CA SER A 216 61.46 -15.15 -26.31
C SER A 216 60.63 -14.22 -27.22
N PRO A 217 60.83 -12.88 -27.17
CA PRO A 217 60.06 -11.96 -28.00
C PRO A 217 60.42 -12.11 -29.49
N ILE A 218 59.40 -12.01 -30.37
CA ILE A 218 59.60 -11.84 -31.81
C ILE A 218 59.71 -10.34 -32.11
N ILE A 219 60.84 -9.89 -32.66
CA ILE A 219 61.11 -8.49 -33.01
C ILE A 219 61.22 -8.38 -34.53
N ASN A 220 60.19 -7.84 -35.19
CA ASN A 220 60.04 -7.92 -36.65
C ASN A 220 60.95 -6.96 -37.45
N THR A 221 61.32 -5.80 -36.88
CA THR A 221 62.12 -4.76 -37.58
C THR A 221 62.99 -3.98 -36.60
N PRO A 222 64.04 -4.59 -36.03
CA PRO A 222 64.92 -3.86 -35.13
C PRO A 222 65.66 -2.75 -35.91
N THR A 223 65.52 -1.51 -35.46
CA THR A 223 66.35 -0.38 -35.89
C THR A 223 67.29 -0.03 -34.74
N GLY A 224 68.55 -0.53 -34.78
CA GLY A 224 69.58 -0.32 -33.76
C GLY A 224 70.39 -1.59 -33.46
N ASP A 225 71.48 -1.45 -32.67
CA ASP A 225 72.28 -2.57 -32.18
C ASP A 225 71.43 -3.49 -31.28
N VAL A 226 70.91 -4.56 -31.86
CA VAL A 226 70.35 -5.68 -31.09
C VAL A 226 71.52 -6.45 -30.53
N VAL A 227 72.01 -6.07 -29.36
CA VAL A 227 73.02 -6.86 -28.64
C VAL A 227 72.39 -8.20 -28.25
N SER A 228 72.60 -9.23 -29.07
CA SER A 228 72.32 -10.60 -28.63
C SER A 228 73.40 -10.96 -27.62
N LEU A 229 73.03 -11.12 -26.35
CA LEU A 229 73.95 -11.49 -25.26
C LEU A 229 74.34 -12.98 -25.34
N SER A 230 74.80 -13.43 -26.50
CA SER A 230 75.50 -14.70 -26.68
C SER A 230 76.73 -14.58 -27.59
N GLY A 231 77.07 -13.39 -28.08
CA GLY A 231 78.26 -13.16 -28.89
C GLY A 231 78.97 -11.88 -28.49
N PHE A 232 80.25 -11.97 -28.16
CA PHE A 232 81.13 -10.83 -27.92
C PHE A 232 81.10 -9.90 -29.14
N GLN A 233 80.64 -8.66 -28.98
CA GLN A 233 80.78 -7.63 -30.00
C GLN A 233 81.71 -6.53 -29.50
N THR A 234 82.74 -6.25 -30.29
CA THR A 234 83.57 -5.07 -30.15
C THR A 234 82.90 -3.94 -30.92
N LEU A 235 82.35 -2.95 -30.22
CA LEU A 235 81.93 -1.69 -30.84
C LEU A 235 83.18 -0.97 -31.36
N THR A 236 83.18 -0.63 -32.65
CA THR A 236 84.11 0.35 -33.24
C THR A 236 83.49 1.73 -33.24
#